data_AF-A0A918P6E7-F1
#
_entry.id   AF-A0A918P6E7-F1
#
_cell.length_a   1.000
_cell.length_b   1.000
_cell.length_c   1.000
_cell.angle_alpha   90.00
_cell.angle_beta   90.00
_cell.angle_gamma   90.00
#
_symmetry.space_group_name_H-M   'P 1'
#
loop_
_entity.id
_entity.type
_entity.pdbx_description
1 polymer ?
#
loop_
_entity_poly.entity_id
_entity_poly.type
_entity_poly.pdbx_seq_one_letter_code
_entity_poly.pdbx_strand_id
1 'polypeptide(L)' 'MDITTRLKLIRTLQAAGVRPSSYSVFGPEDMALCLEDSGNGWEVFYFERGGKTFSKKFQTEAEACTYMYHELIRDKTAFM' A
#
# COMPACT_ATOMS: atom_id res chain seq x y z
N MET A 1 -12.09 3.83 -12.10
CA MET A 1 -10.97 2.94 -11.71
C MET A 1 -11.42 2.20 -10.49
N ASP A 2 -11.40 0.86 -10.50
CA ASP A 2 -11.88 0.05 -9.38
C ASP A 2 -10.67 -0.49 -8.62
N ILE A 3 -10.37 0.09 -7.45
CA ILE A 3 -9.23 -0.26 -6.57
C ILE A 3 -9.69 -0.65 -5.17
N THR A 4 -10.94 -1.10 -5.04
CA THR A 4 -11.61 -1.32 -3.76
C THR A 4 -11.07 -2.51 -2.95
N THR A 5 -10.25 -3.35 -3.56
CA THR A 5 -9.63 -4.52 -2.92
C THR A 5 -8.16 -4.63 -3.26
N ARG A 6 -7.40 -5.33 -2.43
CA ARG A 6 -5.96 -5.57 -2.62
C ARG A 6 -5.62 -6.15 -4.00
N LEU A 7 -6.40 -7.10 -4.48
CA LEU A 7 -6.18 -7.72 -5.80
C LEU A 7 -6.41 -6.73 -6.94
N LYS A 8 -7.33 -5.78 -6.77
CA LYS A 8 -7.58 -4.73 -7.77
C LYS A 8 -6.52 -3.63 -7.69
N LEU A 9 -6.06 -3.29 -6.48
CA LEU A 9 -4.95 -2.39 -6.24
C LEU A 9 -3.67 -2.88 -6.92
N ILE A 10 -3.27 -4.15 -6.72
CA ILE A 10 -2.08 -4.74 -7.36
C ILE A 10 -2.13 -4.54 -8.88
N ARG A 11 -3.24 -4.93 -9.52
CA ARG A 11 -3.40 -4.82 -10.98
C ARG A 11 -3.29 -3.37 -11.45
N THR A 12 -3.86 -2.44 -10.69
CA THR A 12 -3.86 -1.02 -11.03
C THR A 12 -2.46 -0.41 -10.88
N LEU A 13 -1.72 -0.75 -9.82
CA LEU A 13 -0.35 -0.31 -9.60
C LEU A 13 0.60 -0.84 -10.68
N GLN A 14 0.46 -2.12 -11.04
CA GLN A 14 1.22 -2.75 -12.13
C GLN A 14 0.93 -2.06 -13.47
N ALA A 15 -0.34 -1.81 -13.80
CA ALA A 15 -0.73 -1.09 -15.01
C ALA A 15 -0.21 0.36 -15.02
N ALA A 16 -0.02 0.97 -13.85
CA ALA A 16 0.52 2.31 -13.70
C ALA A 16 2.07 2.38 -13.71
N GLY A 17 2.75 1.22 -13.79
CA GLY A 17 4.20 1.10 -13.83
C GLY A 17 4.90 1.19 -12.47
N VAL A 18 4.17 1.02 -11.36
CA VAL A 18 4.76 1.02 -10.02
C VAL A 18 5.55 -0.27 -9.80
N ARG A 19 6.77 -0.17 -9.24
CA ARG A 19 7.63 -1.33 -8.99
C ARG A 19 6.98 -2.25 -7.96
N PRO A 20 6.88 -3.57 -8.21
CA PRO A 20 6.33 -4.52 -7.24
C PRO A 20 7.05 -4.54 -5.89
N SER A 21 8.35 -4.20 -5.85
CA SER A 21 9.13 -4.13 -4.60
C SER A 21 8.81 -2.91 -3.74
N SER A 22 8.14 -1.89 -4.28
CA SER A 22 7.81 -0.67 -3.53
C SER A 22 6.59 -0.83 -2.64
N TYR A 23 5.88 -1.96 -2.73
CA TYR A 23 4.65 -2.17 -1.99
C TYR A 23 4.38 -3.63 -1.62
N SER A 24 3.66 -3.83 -0.52
CA SER A 24 3.10 -5.13 -0.13
C SER A 24 1.66 -4.95 0.35
N VAL A 25 0.79 -5.90 0.04
CA VAL A 25 -0.63 -5.86 0.46
C VAL A 25 -1.05 -7.09 1.27
N PHE A 26 -0.10 -7.96 1.59
CA PHE A 26 -0.35 -9.20 2.33
C PHE A 26 0.52 -9.34 3.58
N GLY A 27 1.11 -8.23 4.04
CA GLY A 27 1.97 -8.19 5.22
C GLY A 27 3.16 -7.25 5.04
N PRO A 28 3.98 -7.11 6.10
CA PRO A 28 5.18 -6.28 6.05
C PRO A 28 6.25 -6.86 5.12
N GLU A 29 6.82 -6.00 4.27
CA GLU A 29 7.99 -6.26 3.42
C GLU A 29 8.97 -5.10 3.61
N ASP A 30 10.27 -5.38 3.69
CA ASP A 30 11.26 -4.34 3.98
C ASP A 30 11.38 -3.32 2.84
N MET A 31 11.53 -2.05 3.19
CA MET A 31 11.60 -0.91 2.27
C MET A 31 10.37 -0.78 1.34
N ALA A 32 9.19 -1.14 1.83
CA ALA A 32 7.95 -1.08 1.07
C ALA A 32 6.81 -0.38 1.82
N LEU A 33 5.91 0.24 1.06
CA LEU A 33 4.62 0.67 1.58
C LEU A 33 3.71 -0.56 1.71
N CYS A 34 3.36 -0.89 2.93
CA CYS A 34 2.64 -2.11 3.29
C CYS A 34 1.20 -1.81 3.64
N LEU A 35 0.30 -2.72 3.27
CA LEU A 35 -1.10 -2.73 3.66
C LEU A 35 -1.41 -4.05 4.35
N GLU A 36 -2.01 -3.96 5.54
CA GLU A 36 -2.28 -5.10 6.42
C GLU A 36 -3.70 -5.01 6.99
N ASP A 37 -4.34 -6.17 7.12
CA ASP A 37 -5.58 -6.32 7.89
C ASP A 37 -5.21 -6.64 9.34
N SER A 38 -5.60 -5.77 10.26
CA SER A 38 -5.32 -5.87 11.69
C SER A 38 -6.45 -6.54 12.49
N GLY A 39 -7.49 -7.02 11.82
CA GLY A 39 -8.70 -7.61 12.43
C GLY A 39 -9.72 -6.57 12.94
N ASN A 40 -9.27 -5.35 13.25
CA ASN A 40 -10.11 -4.21 13.62
C ASN A 40 -10.09 -3.10 12.55
N GLY A 41 -9.78 -3.46 11.31
CA GLY A 41 -9.62 -2.54 10.19
C GLY A 41 -8.26 -2.68 9.53
N TRP A 42 -7.95 -1.72 8.69
CA TRP A 42 -6.82 -1.76 7.77
C TRP A 42 -5.77 -0.74 8.15
N GLU A 43 -4.51 -1.09 7.99
CA GLU A 43 -3.39 -0.19 8.23
C GLU A 43 -2.53 -0.10 6.96
N VAL A 44 -2.17 1.13 6.58
CA VAL A 44 -1.15 1.40 5.57
C VAL A 44 0.04 2.02 6.28
N PHE A 45 1.23 1.45 6.12
CA PHE A 45 2.45 1.89 6.80
C PHE A 45 3.66 1.63 5.92
N TYR A 46 4.71 2.42 6.07
CA TYR A 46 6.01 2.08 5.50
C TYR A 46 6.73 1.15 6.47
N PHE A 47 7.35 0.09 5.96
CA PHE A 47 8.10 -0.86 6.78
C PHE A 47 9.57 -0.82 6.42
N GLU A 48 10.42 -0.57 7.40
CA GLU A 48 11.86 -0.59 7.23
C GLU A 48 12.56 -1.04 8.51
N ARG A 49 13.60 -1.87 8.36
CA ARG A 49 14.50 -2.26 9.46
C ARG A 49 13.77 -2.82 10.68
N GLY A 50 12.65 -3.53 10.44
CA GLY A 50 11.83 -4.15 11.48
C GLY A 50 10.80 -3.22 12.15
N GLY A 51 10.67 -1.97 11.69
CA GLY A 51 9.76 -0.97 12.26
C GLY A 51 8.71 -0.48 11.27
N LYS A 52 7.53 -0.11 11.79
CA LYS A 52 6.49 0.60 11.03
C LYS A 52 6.68 2.11 11.19
N THR A 53 6.74 2.85 10.09
CA THR A 53 6.73 4.32 10.03
C THR A 53 5.60 4.79 9.11
N PHE A 54 5.26 6.08 9.13
CA PHE A 54 4.21 6.67 8.29
C PHE A 54 2.88 5.89 8.29
N SER A 55 2.48 5.37 9.46
CA SER A 55 1.29 4.53 9.61
C SER A 55 0.00 5.36 9.61
N LYS A 56 -1.02 4.84 8.91
CA LYS A 56 -2.39 5.35 8.92
C LYS A 56 -3.40 4.20 8.93
N LYS A 57 -4.41 4.31 9.79
CA LYS A 57 -5.47 3.31 9.96
C LYS A 57 -6.75 3.73 9.23
N PHE A 58 -7.50 2.74 8.76
CA PHE A 58 -8.73 2.86 8.00
C PHE A 58 -9.74 1.82 8.45
N GLN A 59 -11.03 2.11 8.28
CA GLN A 59 -12.07 1.17 8.68
C GLN A 59 -12.28 0.09 7.63
N THR A 60 -12.04 0.41 6.36
CA THR A 60 -12.35 -0.47 5.23
C THR A 60 -11.14 -0.72 4.32
N GLU A 61 -11.16 -1.86 3.63
CA GLU A 61 -10.14 -2.23 2.62
C GLU A 61 -10.09 -1.18 1.52
N ALA A 62 -11.25 -0.68 1.09
CA ALA A 62 -11.38 0.28 0.01
C ALA A 62 -10.71 1.62 0.34
N GLU A 63 -10.88 2.12 1.56
CA GLU A 63 -10.22 3.35 2.03
C GLU A 63 -8.69 3.19 2.06
N ALA A 64 -8.22 2.08 2.62
CA ALA A 64 -6.79 1.78 2.68
C ALA A 64 -6.17 1.63 1.28
N CYS A 65 -6.83 0.91 0.38
CA CYS A 65 -6.36 0.72 -0.99
C CYS A 65 -6.33 2.05 -1.76
N THR A 66 -7.35 2.90 -1.56
CA THR A 66 -7.41 4.22 -2.19
C THR A 66 -6.28 5.11 -1.71
N TYR A 67 -6.04 5.15 -0.40
CA TYR A 67 -4.93 5.91 0.18
C TYR A 67 -3.57 5.43 -0.34
N MET A 68 -3.32 4.12 -0.28
CA MET A 68 -2.08 3.51 -0.72
C MET A 68 -1.79 3.78 -2.20
N TYR A 69 -2.82 3.69 -3.07
CA TYR A 69 -2.70 4.05 -4.47
C TYR A 69 -2.25 5.51 -4.65
N HIS A 70 -2.87 6.45 -3.93
CA HIS A 70 -2.50 7.86 -4.03
C HIS A 70 -1.07 8.12 -3.57
N GLU A 71 -0.61 7.49 -2.50
CA GLU A 71 0.77 7.65 -2.02
C GLU A 71 1.78 7.14 -3.07
N LEU A 72 1.58 5.94 -3.63
CA LEU A 72 2.49 5.34 -4.62
C LEU A 72 2.50 6.07 -5.97
N ILE A 73 1.38 6.68 -6.36
CA ILE A 73 1.29 7.42 -7.63
C ILE A 73 1.76 8.87 -7.48
N ARG A 74 1.58 9.49 -6.31
CA ARG A 74 2.13 10.82 -6.02
C ARG A 74 3.65 10.78 -6.03
N ASP A 75 4.24 9.68 -5.55
CA ASP A 75 5.67 9.55 -5.34
C ASP A 75 6.42 8.82 -6.47
N LYS A 76 5.93 8.94 -7.71
CA LYS A 76 6.57 8.32 -8.91
C LYS A 76 8.04 8.70 -9.13
N THR A 77 8.56 9.71 -8.42
CA THR A 77 9.96 10.13 -8.44
C THR A 77 10.85 9.49 -7.36
N ALA A 78 10.29 8.92 -6.27
CA ALA A 78 11.10 8.35 -5.18
C ALA A 78 11.44 6.87 -5.37
N PHE A 79 10.70 6.16 -6.24
CA PHE A 79 10.84 4.70 -6.44
C PHE A 79 11.26 4.31 -7.87
N MET A 80 11.84 5.25 -8.63
CA MET A 80 12.38 5.04 -9.98
C MET A 80 13.89 4.80 -9.96
#